data_AF-U9TKY7-F1
#
_entry.id   AF-U9TKY7-F1
#
_cell.length_a   1.000
_cell.length_b   1.000
_cell.length_c   1.000
_cell.angle_alpha   90.00
_cell.angle_beta   90.00
_cell.angle_gamma   90.00
#
_symmetry.space_group_name_H-M   'P 1'
#
loop_
_entity.id
_entity.type
_entity.pdbx_description
1 polymer ?
#
loop_
_entity_poly.entity_id
_entity_poly.type
_entity_poly.pdbx_seq_one_letter_code
_entity_poly.pdbx_strand_id
1 'polypeptide(L)'
;MKSYKKWKLSTGTYVEDVLYNLGKKCRYHNLVHSFIIDPGDKFVQSGFTSDEITEIRETKSMYELPKIDDDLLEYIDSFAKDSTKDIRKALYSSHPRLCENYNPHVDFPYEHVRTTVSDWVRLLEMEPNPLTSTQDLPESWFRINVWRTIDIAFSDVPFVFFVG
;
A
#
# COMPACT_ATOMS: atom_id res chain seq x y z
N MET A 1 -4.44 -23.65 -8.78
CA MET A 1 -5.43 -22.77 -9.42
C MET A 1 -6.00 -23.47 -10.67
N LYS A 2 -7.32 -23.38 -10.95
CA LYS A 2 -7.92 -23.99 -12.15
C LYS A 2 -7.42 -23.27 -13.41
N SER A 3 -7.15 -23.99 -14.50
CA SER A 3 -6.46 -23.45 -15.68
C SER A 3 -7.18 -22.28 -16.36
N TYR A 4 -8.51 -22.21 -16.32
CA TYR A 4 -9.28 -21.10 -16.91
C TYR A 4 -9.19 -19.79 -16.13
N LYS A 5 -8.63 -19.80 -14.91
CA LYS A 5 -8.42 -18.59 -14.09
C LYS A 5 -7.01 -18.04 -14.18
N LYS A 6 -6.11 -18.74 -14.89
CA LYS A 6 -4.71 -18.37 -15.03
C LYS A 6 -4.54 -17.38 -16.16
N TRP A 7 -3.62 -16.44 -15.99
CA TRP A 7 -3.20 -15.58 -17.07
C TRP A 7 -2.37 -16.38 -18.09
N LYS A 8 -2.93 -16.52 -19.29
CA LYS A 8 -2.29 -17.19 -20.42
C LYS A 8 -1.76 -16.15 -21.40
N LEU A 9 -0.46 -16.23 -21.69
CA LEU A 9 0.21 -15.40 -22.69
C LEU A 9 -0.12 -15.88 -24.12
N SER A 10 0.16 -15.05 -25.11
CA SER A 10 -0.04 -15.35 -26.54
C SER A 10 0.71 -16.61 -26.99
N THR A 11 1.85 -16.91 -26.39
CA THR A 11 2.65 -18.14 -26.59
C THR A 11 1.99 -19.41 -26.04
N GLY A 12 0.96 -19.25 -25.22
CA GLY A 12 0.28 -20.33 -24.52
C GLY A 12 0.82 -20.63 -23.12
N THR A 13 1.88 -19.93 -22.70
CA THR A 13 2.47 -20.02 -21.36
C THR A 13 1.50 -19.49 -20.30
N TYR A 14 1.35 -20.22 -19.20
CA TYR A 14 0.62 -19.74 -18.02
C TYR A 14 1.58 -19.06 -17.06
N VAL A 15 1.33 -17.77 -16.80
CA VAL A 15 2.22 -16.91 -16.00
C VAL A 15 2.37 -17.45 -14.58
N GLU A 16 1.28 -17.86 -13.94
CA GLU A 16 1.29 -18.39 -12.57
C GLU A 16 2.08 -19.70 -12.44
N ASP A 17 2.14 -20.52 -13.50
CA ASP A 17 2.94 -21.74 -13.49
C ASP A 17 4.43 -21.43 -13.56
N VAL A 18 4.83 -20.42 -14.34
CA VAL A 18 6.20 -19.93 -14.38
C VAL A 18 6.60 -19.35 -13.02
N LEU A 19 5.79 -18.47 -12.43
CA LEU A 19 6.07 -17.88 -11.12
C LEU A 19 6.16 -18.93 -10.01
N TYR A 20 5.26 -19.92 -10.02
CA TYR A 20 5.31 -21.02 -9.06
C TYR A 20 6.62 -21.82 -9.17
N ASN A 21 7.08 -22.10 -10.39
CA ASN A 21 8.33 -22.81 -10.63
C ASN A 21 9.57 -21.96 -10.28
N LEU A 22 9.52 -20.64 -10.47
CA LEU A 22 10.56 -19.73 -10.00
C LEU A 22 10.59 -19.69 -8.46
N GLY A 23 9.43 -19.54 -7.82
CA GLY A 23 9.31 -19.48 -6.35
C GLY A 23 9.86 -20.72 -5.66
N LYS A 24 9.71 -21.91 -6.25
CA LYS A 24 10.31 -23.16 -5.75
C LYS A 24 11.85 -23.15 -5.72
N LYS A 25 12.48 -22.34 -6.58
CA LYS A 25 13.94 -22.23 -6.68
C LYS A 25 14.51 -21.18 -5.71
N CYS A 26 13.66 -20.31 -5.15
CA CYS A 26 14.09 -19.27 -4.23
C CYS A 26 14.53 -19.87 -2.89
N ARG A 27 15.68 -19.42 -2.37
CA ARG A 27 16.17 -19.80 -1.02
C ARG A 27 15.61 -18.91 0.09
N TYR A 28 15.13 -17.73 -0.28
CA TYR A 28 14.56 -16.70 0.57
C TYR A 28 13.28 -16.17 -0.07
N HIS A 29 12.50 -15.37 0.66
CA HIS A 29 11.27 -14.80 0.14
C HIS A 29 11.54 -13.91 -1.09
N ASN A 30 10.76 -14.08 -2.15
CA ASN A 30 10.82 -13.26 -3.36
C ASN A 30 9.39 -12.90 -3.80
N LEU A 31 9.22 -11.79 -4.52
CA LEU A 31 7.93 -11.30 -5.02
C LEU A 31 7.10 -12.36 -5.76
N VAL A 32 7.75 -13.31 -6.44
CA VAL A 32 7.08 -14.42 -7.12
C VAL A 32 6.27 -15.32 -6.16
N HIS A 33 6.62 -15.37 -4.86
CA HIS A 33 5.84 -16.10 -3.86
C HIS A 33 4.46 -15.48 -3.61
N SER A 34 4.32 -14.19 -3.87
CA SER A 34 3.06 -13.44 -3.78
C SER A 34 2.40 -13.23 -5.15
N PHE A 35 2.86 -13.94 -6.19
CA PHE A 35 2.42 -13.77 -7.58
C PHE A 35 2.58 -12.33 -8.11
N ILE A 36 3.52 -11.57 -7.56
CA ILE A 36 3.87 -10.24 -8.04
C ILE A 36 4.95 -10.40 -9.12
N ILE A 37 4.72 -9.78 -10.28
CA ILE A 37 5.62 -9.85 -11.44
C ILE A 37 6.34 -8.52 -11.55
N ASP A 38 7.63 -8.53 -11.31
CA ASP A 38 8.51 -7.43 -11.69
C ASP A 38 9.18 -7.78 -13.04
N PRO A 39 8.74 -7.19 -14.17
CA PRO A 39 9.32 -7.46 -15.47
C PRO A 39 10.73 -6.84 -15.64
N GLY A 40 11.22 -6.06 -14.68
CA GLY A 40 12.60 -5.57 -14.61
C GLY A 40 13.56 -6.53 -13.89
N ASP A 41 13.04 -7.44 -13.07
CA ASP A 41 13.83 -8.40 -12.29
C ASP A 41 14.41 -9.50 -13.21
N LYS A 42 15.74 -9.69 -13.17
CA LYS A 42 16.46 -10.68 -13.98
C LYS A 42 16.09 -12.13 -13.64
N PHE A 43 15.81 -12.42 -12.38
CA PHE A 43 15.36 -13.73 -11.93
C PHE A 43 13.96 -14.04 -12.47
N VAL A 44 13.05 -13.06 -12.46
CA VAL A 44 11.73 -13.20 -13.10
C VAL A 44 11.88 -13.39 -14.61
N GLN A 45 12.68 -12.55 -15.28
CA GLN A 45 12.96 -12.65 -16.71
C GLN A 45 13.53 -14.02 -17.12
N SER A 46 14.28 -14.70 -16.25
CA SER A 46 14.83 -16.04 -16.54
C SER A 46 13.76 -17.12 -16.74
N GLY A 47 12.52 -16.86 -16.32
CA GLY A 47 11.38 -17.78 -16.50
C GLY A 47 10.59 -17.58 -17.79
N PHE A 48 10.85 -16.50 -18.54
CA PHE A 48 10.08 -16.10 -19.71
C PHE A 48 10.98 -15.80 -20.90
N THR A 49 10.41 -15.85 -22.10
CA THR A 49 11.05 -15.35 -23.32
C THR A 49 11.00 -13.82 -23.40
N SER A 50 11.83 -13.21 -24.25
CA SER A 50 11.83 -11.75 -24.45
C SER A 50 10.48 -11.22 -24.94
N ASP A 51 9.79 -11.99 -25.79
CA ASP A 51 8.48 -11.63 -26.34
C ASP A 51 7.41 -11.68 -25.25
N GLU A 52 7.44 -12.72 -24.41
CA GLU A 52 6.55 -12.84 -23.25
C GLU A 52 6.76 -11.72 -22.23
N ILE A 53 8.01 -11.32 -21.96
CA ILE A 53 8.29 -10.16 -21.09
C ILE A 53 7.76 -8.87 -21.70
N THR A 54 7.84 -8.71 -23.02
CA THR A 54 7.29 -7.55 -23.71
C THR A 54 5.76 -7.55 -23.60
N GLU A 55 5.10 -8.69 -23.86
CA GLU A 55 3.66 -8.86 -23.67
C GLU A 55 3.23 -8.55 -22.22
N ILE A 56 3.96 -9.05 -21.23
CA ILE A 56 3.68 -8.78 -19.81
C ILE A 56 3.75 -7.27 -19.51
N ARG A 57 4.74 -6.56 -20.07
CA ARG A 57 4.91 -5.10 -19.86
C ARG A 57 3.81 -4.29 -20.54
N GLU A 58 3.39 -4.70 -21.72
CA GLU A 58 2.39 -4.01 -22.52
C GLU A 58 0.96 -4.36 -22.09
N THR A 59 0.79 -5.46 -21.35
CA THR A 59 -0.48 -5.84 -20.75
C THR A 59 -0.88 -4.76 -19.75
N LYS A 60 -1.85 -3.93 -20.16
CA LYS A 60 -2.50 -3.00 -19.23
C LYS A 60 -3.10 -3.79 -18.08
N SER A 61 -2.95 -3.28 -16.87
CA SER A 61 -3.71 -3.75 -15.71
C SER A 61 -5.17 -3.96 -16.13
N MET A 62 -5.68 -5.18 -15.96
CA MET A 62 -7.08 -5.49 -16.31
C MET A 62 -8.09 -4.73 -15.45
N TYR A 63 -7.61 -4.04 -14.40
CA TYR A 63 -8.39 -3.19 -13.53
C TYR A 63 -7.95 -1.74 -13.72
N GLU A 64 -8.91 -0.88 -14.02
CA GLU A 64 -8.74 0.55 -13.81
C GLU A 64 -8.41 0.77 -12.34
N LEU A 65 -7.40 1.59 -12.07
CA LEU A 65 -7.10 1.99 -10.71
C LEU A 65 -8.33 2.69 -10.14
N PRO A 66 -8.75 2.38 -8.91
CA PRO A 66 -9.86 3.09 -8.29
C PRO A 66 -9.51 4.58 -8.24
N LYS A 67 -10.39 5.42 -8.81
CA LYS A 67 -10.23 6.87 -8.74
C LYS A 67 -10.44 7.30 -7.29
N ILE A 68 -9.47 8.01 -6.72
CA ILE A 68 -9.63 8.68 -5.43
C ILE A 68 -10.47 9.93 -5.68
N ASP A 69 -11.41 10.20 -4.77
CA ASP A 69 -12.23 11.41 -4.79
C ASP A 69 -11.36 12.68 -4.75
N ASP A 70 -11.68 13.65 -5.60
CA ASP A 70 -10.82 14.83 -5.80
C ASP A 70 -10.78 15.70 -4.51
N ASP A 71 -11.88 15.78 -3.75
CA ASP A 71 -11.93 16.48 -2.46
C ASP A 71 -11.05 15.79 -1.40
N LEU A 72 -11.03 14.45 -1.39
CA LEU A 72 -10.17 13.68 -0.49
C LEU A 72 -8.68 13.88 -0.84
N LEU A 73 -8.35 13.96 -2.13
CA LEU A 73 -6.99 14.28 -2.58
C LEU A 73 -6.56 15.67 -2.13
N GLU A 74 -7.43 16.68 -2.30
CA GLU A 74 -7.18 18.05 -1.82
C GLU A 74 -6.98 18.07 -0.30
N TYR A 75 -7.77 17.29 0.44
CA TYR A 75 -7.60 17.17 1.89
C TYR A 75 -6.26 16.53 2.28
N ILE A 76 -5.81 15.49 1.57
CA ILE A 76 -4.48 14.89 1.78
C ILE A 76 -3.38 15.93 1.49
N ASP A 77 -3.48 16.65 0.37
CA ASP A 77 -2.51 17.67 -0.05
C ASP A 77 -2.44 18.85 0.92
N SER A 78 -3.54 19.12 1.66
CA SER A 78 -3.56 20.14 2.70
C SER A 78 -2.51 19.92 3.81
N PHE A 79 -2.01 18.68 3.98
CA PHE A 79 -0.95 18.33 4.93
C PHE A 79 0.47 18.37 4.35
N ALA A 80 0.64 18.58 3.04
CA ALA A 80 1.95 18.73 2.42
C ALA A 80 2.61 20.06 2.84
N LYS A 81 3.29 20.06 3.99
CA LYS A 81 3.98 21.20 4.58
C LYS A 81 5.42 20.86 4.94
N ASP A 82 6.27 21.87 5.02
CA ASP A 82 7.71 21.71 5.28
C ASP A 82 8.07 21.57 6.77
N SER A 83 7.11 21.75 7.69
CA SER A 83 7.37 21.68 9.13
C SER A 83 6.23 20.99 9.89
N THR A 84 6.56 20.23 10.94
CA THR A 84 5.55 19.58 11.79
C THR A 84 4.64 20.60 12.47
N LYS A 85 5.16 21.80 12.77
CA LYS A 85 4.38 22.93 13.29
C LYS A 85 3.26 23.33 12.33
N ASP A 86 3.52 23.42 11.03
CA ASP A 86 2.51 23.80 10.04
C ASP A 86 1.56 22.65 9.72
N ILE A 87 2.05 21.40 9.73
CA ILE A 87 1.17 20.21 9.66
C ILE A 87 0.20 20.19 10.86
N ARG A 88 0.67 20.52 12.07
CA ARG A 88 -0.21 20.63 13.26
C ARG A 88 -1.28 21.70 13.09
N LYS A 89 -0.95 22.86 12.53
CA LYS A 89 -1.96 23.88 12.24
C LYS A 89 -3.03 23.36 11.26
N ALA A 90 -2.61 22.64 10.21
CA ALA A 90 -3.54 22.01 9.28
C ALA A 90 -4.42 20.96 9.98
N LEU A 91 -3.84 20.10 10.83
CA LEU A 91 -4.57 19.08 11.60
C LEU A 91 -5.65 19.64 12.52
N TYR A 92 -5.40 20.80 13.14
CA TYR A 92 -6.35 21.46 14.02
C TYR A 92 -7.29 22.44 13.30
N SER A 93 -7.15 22.60 11.99
CA SER A 93 -8.10 23.35 11.19
C SER A 93 -9.41 22.56 11.09
N SER A 94 -10.54 23.25 11.26
CA SER A 94 -11.85 22.59 11.17
C SER A 94 -12.09 22.08 9.75
N HIS A 95 -12.49 20.81 9.63
CA HIS A 95 -12.93 20.22 8.38
C HIS A 95 -14.42 19.89 8.47
N PRO A 96 -15.28 20.35 7.54
CA PRO A 96 -16.74 20.20 7.64
C PRO A 96 -17.21 18.74 7.85
N ARG A 97 -16.53 17.79 7.20
CA ARG A 97 -16.81 16.34 7.32
C ARG A 97 -16.45 15.71 8.67
N LEU A 98 -15.64 16.39 9.49
CA LEU A 98 -15.10 15.86 10.76
C LEU A 98 -15.65 16.58 11.99
N CYS A 99 -16.78 17.27 11.83
CA CYS A 99 -17.44 18.07 12.86
C CYS A 99 -18.70 17.36 13.40
N GLU A 100 -19.73 18.12 13.79
CA GLU A 100 -20.92 17.62 14.50
C GLU A 100 -21.72 16.55 13.74
N ASN A 101 -21.68 16.57 12.41
CA ASN A 101 -22.45 15.66 11.54
C ASN A 101 -21.58 14.56 10.91
N TYR A 102 -20.54 14.09 11.61
CA TYR A 102 -19.68 13.00 11.12
C TYR A 102 -20.50 11.73 10.79
N ASN A 103 -20.31 11.20 9.58
CA ASN A 103 -20.90 9.95 9.14
C ASN A 103 -19.80 8.92 8.77
N PRO A 104 -19.65 7.83 9.54
CA PRO A 104 -18.59 6.84 9.31
C PRO A 104 -18.67 6.13 7.95
N HIS A 105 -19.81 6.15 7.26
CA HIS A 105 -19.93 5.52 5.94
C HIS A 105 -19.34 6.35 4.80
N VAL A 106 -19.11 7.65 5.01
CA VAL A 106 -18.66 8.56 3.94
C VAL A 106 -17.50 9.47 4.38
N ASP A 107 -17.39 9.77 5.66
CA ASP A 107 -16.37 10.68 6.21
C ASP A 107 -15.19 9.93 6.84
N PHE A 108 -15.29 8.60 6.99
CA PHE A 108 -14.21 7.77 7.51
C PHE A 108 -12.86 7.98 6.79
N PRO A 109 -12.77 8.07 5.45
CA PRO A 109 -11.50 8.34 4.78
C PRO A 109 -10.81 9.63 5.26
N TYR A 110 -11.59 10.68 5.56
CA TYR A 110 -11.06 11.95 6.07
C TYR A 110 -10.56 11.81 7.51
N GLU A 111 -11.28 11.06 8.34
CA GLU A 111 -10.84 10.76 9.71
C GLU A 111 -9.58 9.89 9.70
N HIS A 112 -9.52 8.91 8.80
CA HIS A 112 -8.38 8.03 8.61
C HIS A 112 -7.13 8.83 8.25
N VAL A 113 -7.20 9.69 7.23
CA VAL A 113 -6.09 10.59 6.84
C VAL A 113 -5.65 11.46 8.02
N ARG A 114 -6.59 12.11 8.73
CA ARG A 114 -6.27 12.95 9.90
C ARG A 114 -5.54 12.17 10.98
N THR A 115 -6.01 10.96 11.27
CA THR A 115 -5.45 10.08 12.31
C THR A 115 -4.04 9.65 11.93
N THR A 116 -3.84 9.20 10.69
CA THR A 116 -2.53 8.78 10.18
C THR A 116 -1.52 9.92 10.21
N VAL A 117 -1.88 11.10 9.71
CA VAL A 117 -0.99 12.27 9.73
C VAL A 117 -0.67 12.68 11.17
N SER A 118 -1.66 12.68 12.07
CA SER A 118 -1.44 12.98 13.49
C SER A 118 -0.48 12.00 14.16
N ASP A 119 -0.64 10.69 13.91
CA ASP A 119 0.24 9.65 14.45
C ASP A 119 1.68 9.81 13.93
N TRP A 120 1.86 10.07 12.64
CA TRP A 120 3.20 10.26 12.06
C TRP A 120 3.87 11.56 12.51
N VAL A 121 3.13 12.66 12.62
CA VAL A 121 3.64 13.92 13.19
C VAL A 121 4.13 13.71 14.62
N ARG A 122 3.37 12.95 15.43
CA ARG A 122 3.79 12.60 16.79
C ARG A 122 5.12 11.85 16.77
N LEU A 123 5.32 10.88 15.88
CA LEU A 123 6.58 10.15 15.77
C LEU A 123 7.75 11.04 15.34
N LEU A 124 7.53 11.93 14.37
CA LEU A 124 8.56 12.86 13.89
C LEU A 124 9.07 13.81 14.98
N GLU A 125 8.20 14.20 15.90
CA GLU A 125 8.50 15.13 17.00
C GLU A 125 9.00 14.44 18.27
N MET A 126 9.04 13.10 18.33
CA MET A 126 9.60 12.40 19.49
C MET A 126 11.10 12.64 19.61
N GLU A 127 11.58 12.72 20.86
CA GLU A 127 13.00 12.84 21.19
C GLU A 127 13.44 11.69 22.11
N PRO A 128 14.33 10.78 21.66
CA PRO A 128 14.89 10.70 20.31
C PRO A 128 13.84 10.29 19.27
N ASN A 129 14.01 10.77 18.02
CA ASN A 129 13.11 10.42 16.93
C ASN A 129 13.32 8.95 16.54
N PRO A 130 12.30 8.09 16.68
CA PRO A 130 12.44 6.64 16.46
C PRO A 130 12.56 6.26 14.98
N LEU A 131 12.26 7.17 14.05
CA LEU A 131 12.36 6.95 12.60
C LEU A 131 13.76 7.26 12.06
N THR A 132 14.56 8.03 12.80
CA THR A 132 15.93 8.40 12.41
C THR A 132 16.99 7.87 13.37
N SER A 133 16.60 7.47 14.59
CA SER A 133 17.50 6.81 15.52
C SER A 133 17.90 5.45 14.96
N THR A 134 19.18 5.09 15.11
CA THR A 134 19.70 3.76 14.76
C THR A 134 19.33 2.72 15.83
N GLN A 135 18.16 2.84 16.43
CA GLN A 135 17.68 1.90 17.45
C GLN A 135 17.08 0.67 16.76
N ASP A 136 17.53 -0.51 17.18
CA ASP A 136 16.93 -1.78 16.78
C ASP A 136 15.57 -1.95 17.46
N LEU A 137 14.54 -1.30 16.89
CA LEU A 137 13.17 -1.43 17.35
C LEU A 137 12.58 -2.77 16.89
N PRO A 138 11.81 -3.47 17.75
CA PRO A 138 11.19 -4.73 17.36
C PRO A 138 10.14 -4.49 16.26
N GLU A 139 9.92 -5.49 15.41
CA GLU A 139 8.89 -5.44 14.34
C GLU A 139 7.50 -5.04 14.86
N SER A 140 7.15 -5.51 16.06
CA SER A 140 5.90 -5.15 16.73
C SER A 140 5.77 -3.65 17.00
N TRP A 141 6.88 -2.94 17.21
CA TRP A 141 6.88 -1.49 17.36
C TRP A 141 6.51 -0.81 16.04
N PHE A 142 7.08 -1.24 14.91
CA PHE A 142 6.75 -0.72 13.59
C PHE A 142 5.30 -1.03 13.23
N ARG A 143 4.82 -2.23 13.55
CA ARG A 143 3.42 -2.61 13.37
C ARG A 143 2.47 -1.62 14.06
N ILE A 144 2.73 -1.32 15.33
CA ILE A 144 1.85 -0.46 16.14
C ILE A 144 1.97 1.03 15.78
N ASN A 145 3.16 1.51 15.39
CA ASN A 145 3.42 2.94 15.24
C ASN A 145 3.44 3.42 13.79
N VAL A 146 3.95 2.60 12.87
CA VAL A 146 4.11 2.97 11.45
C VAL A 146 3.02 2.30 10.60
N TRP A 147 2.89 0.98 10.70
CA TRP A 147 1.97 0.20 9.85
C TRP A 147 0.52 0.20 10.34
N ARG A 148 0.24 0.76 11.51
CA ARG A 148 -1.11 0.88 12.06
C ARG A 148 -2.09 1.55 11.10
N THR A 149 -1.63 2.49 10.26
CA THR A 149 -2.48 3.10 9.22
C THR A 149 -3.08 2.04 8.30
N ILE A 150 -2.36 0.97 8.00
CA ILE A 150 -2.86 -0.12 7.15
C ILE A 150 -3.80 -1.01 7.95
N ASP A 151 -3.44 -1.32 9.21
CA ASP A 151 -4.27 -2.13 10.11
C ASP A 151 -5.68 -1.56 10.28
N ILE A 152 -5.80 -0.23 10.33
CA ILE A 152 -7.09 0.46 10.53
C ILE A 152 -7.72 0.98 9.24
N ALA A 153 -7.09 0.81 8.07
CA ALA A 153 -7.55 1.39 6.80
C ALA A 153 -8.95 0.95 6.36
N PHE A 154 -9.42 -0.19 6.87
CA PHE A 154 -10.71 -0.79 6.53
C PHE A 154 -11.66 -0.87 7.73
N SER A 155 -11.46 -0.03 8.75
CA SER A 155 -12.27 -0.08 9.98
C SER A 155 -13.74 0.26 9.75
N ASP A 156 -14.07 0.92 8.65
CA ASP A 156 -15.43 1.21 8.18
C ASP A 156 -16.07 0.06 7.40
N VAL A 157 -15.28 -0.94 6.97
CA VAL A 157 -15.76 -2.07 6.19
C VAL A 157 -16.07 -3.25 7.11
N PRO A 158 -17.34 -3.68 7.21
CA PRO A 158 -17.72 -4.78 8.10
C PRO A 158 -16.98 -6.07 7.76
N PHE A 159 -16.49 -6.76 8.80
CA PHE A 159 -15.84 -8.07 8.71
C PHE A 159 -14.55 -8.11 7.88
N VAL A 160 -13.94 -6.96 7.59
CA VAL A 160 -12.62 -6.87 6.97
C VAL A 160 -11.59 -6.60 8.04
N PHE A 161 -10.56 -7.46 8.08
CA PHE A 161 -9.42 -7.30 8.98
C PHE A 161 -8.16 -7.37 8.14
N PHE A 162 -7.28 -6.39 8.30
CA PHE A 162 -5.94 -6.49 7.75
C PHE A 162 -5.12 -7.42 8.67
N VAL A 163 -4.50 -8.43 8.06
CA VAL A 163 -3.58 -9.35 8.75
C VAL A 163 -2.21 -9.15 8.10
N GLY A 164 -1.42 -8.29 8.73
CA GLY A 164 0.00 -8.07 8.43
C GLY A 164 0.90 -8.95 9.28
#